data_AF-A0A1W5CUV2-F1
#
_entry.id   AF-A0A1W5CUV2-F1
#
_cell.length_a   1.000
_cell.length_b   1.000
_cell.length_c   1.000
_cell.angle_alpha   90.00
_cell.angle_beta   90.00
_cell.angle_gamma   90.00
#
_symmetry.space_group_name_H-M   'P 1'
#
loop_
_entity.id
_entity.type
_entity.pdbx_description
1 polymer ?
#
loop_
_entity_poly.entity_id
_entity_poly.type
_entity_poly.pdbx_seq_one_letter_code
_entity_poly.pdbx_strand_id
1 'polypeptide(L)'
;MFRLEAASEAYTFTFDIITNGSAQQSPGNATQFDAGTDLEGNLDAETLIAIDYPTPSSPSPPPYLTWLNYVLAQPDLPQTISTSYGDDEQTVPYAYATLACQQFAQLGARGITLLFASGDSGVGPTGACLSNDGKNTTMFLPSFPASCPYVTTVGATKNFAPEVAAFDPANNFASGEGFSNYFPRPAYQDPYVPDFIASLGSQFQGLYNASGRGYPDIAAQGFRFLTVWDGGVVVLDGTSASTPTAVALVSLVDDALLAAGRAPLGWLNPWLYGVGKGGFTDVVEGSAVGCGGEGFPAEGGWDAVTGWGTPVSWFSVVGGGF
;
A
#
# COMPACT_ATOMS: atom_id res chain seq x y z
N MET A 1 -14.72 -10.75 -6.27
CA MET A 1 -16.09 -10.23 -6.12
C MET A 1 -16.35 -9.38 -7.35
N PHE A 2 -17.30 -9.74 -8.23
CA PHE A 2 -17.60 -8.97 -9.44
C PHE A 2 -19.02 -8.39 -9.30
N ARG A 3 -19.13 -7.05 -9.29
CA ARG A 3 -20.39 -6.30 -9.13
C ARG A 3 -20.84 -5.82 -10.51
N LEU A 4 -21.84 -6.49 -11.11
CA LEU A 4 -22.34 -6.13 -12.45
C LEU A 4 -22.94 -4.72 -12.48
N GLU A 5 -23.54 -4.30 -11.38
CA GLU A 5 -24.10 -2.97 -11.14
C GLU A 5 -23.04 -1.86 -11.16
N ALA A 6 -21.78 -2.15 -10.82
CA ALA A 6 -20.68 -1.19 -10.83
C ALA A 6 -20.22 -0.81 -12.23
N ALA A 7 -20.58 -1.59 -13.27
CA ALA A 7 -20.11 -1.37 -14.64
C ALA A 7 -20.47 0.01 -15.19
N SER A 8 -21.57 0.61 -14.71
CA SER A 8 -21.95 1.97 -15.12
C SER A 8 -21.03 3.07 -14.57
N GLU A 9 -20.38 2.84 -13.42
CA GLU A 9 -19.47 3.83 -12.81
C GLU A 9 -18.18 4.00 -13.57
N ALA A 10 -17.75 2.99 -14.33
CA ALA A 10 -16.62 3.11 -15.24
C ALA A 10 -16.79 4.26 -16.26
N TYR A 11 -18.00 4.81 -16.40
CA TYR A 11 -18.31 5.95 -17.28
C TYR A 11 -18.72 7.23 -16.54
N THR A 12 -18.82 7.20 -15.20
CA THR A 12 -19.36 8.33 -14.41
C THR A 12 -18.46 8.79 -13.27
N PHE A 13 -17.30 8.17 -13.04
CA PHE A 13 -16.32 8.68 -12.08
C PHE A 13 -15.78 10.06 -12.48
N THR A 14 -15.44 10.88 -11.48
CA THR A 14 -14.83 12.20 -11.67
C THR A 14 -13.32 12.11 -11.53
N PHE A 15 -12.57 13.05 -12.09
CA PHE A 15 -11.12 13.13 -11.90
C PHE A 15 -10.67 14.58 -11.73
N ASP A 16 -9.64 14.77 -10.91
CA ASP A 16 -9.00 16.06 -10.71
C ASP A 16 -7.60 16.06 -11.33
N ILE A 17 -7.41 16.90 -12.35
CA ILE A 17 -6.11 17.07 -12.99
C ILE A 17 -5.27 18.06 -12.19
N ILE A 18 -4.22 17.57 -11.55
CA ILE A 18 -3.22 18.37 -10.84
C ILE A 18 -1.97 18.52 -11.72
N THR A 19 -1.42 19.73 -11.80
CA THR A 19 -0.14 20.03 -12.49
C THR A 19 -0.05 19.56 -13.95
N ASN A 20 -1.11 19.81 -14.74
CA ASN A 20 -1.19 19.38 -16.15
C ASN A 20 -1.05 17.87 -16.35
N GLY A 21 -1.43 17.06 -15.37
CA GLY A 21 -1.52 15.62 -15.52
C GLY A 21 -2.44 15.20 -16.69
N SER A 22 -2.24 13.97 -17.16
CA SER A 22 -3.12 13.38 -18.17
C SER A 22 -4.29 12.66 -17.49
N ALA A 23 -5.47 12.74 -18.09
CA ALA A 23 -6.62 11.91 -17.77
C ALA A 23 -7.26 11.45 -19.08
N GLN A 24 -6.44 10.94 -20.00
CA GLN A 24 -6.89 10.53 -21.33
C GLN A 24 -7.89 9.37 -21.20
N GLN A 25 -9.14 9.60 -21.62
CA GLN A 25 -10.21 8.59 -21.64
C GLN A 25 -10.43 7.98 -23.05
N SER A 26 -9.48 8.22 -23.97
CA SER A 26 -9.51 7.68 -25.33
C SER A 26 -8.39 6.65 -25.52
N PRO A 27 -8.54 5.69 -26.46
CA PRO A 27 -7.50 4.71 -26.73
C PRO A 27 -6.12 5.32 -26.97
N GLY A 28 -5.08 4.64 -26.49
CA GLY A 28 -3.68 5.06 -26.64
C GLY A 28 -3.18 4.89 -28.07
N ASN A 29 -2.14 5.63 -28.45
CA ASN A 29 -1.36 5.31 -29.63
C ASN A 29 -0.23 4.31 -29.30
N ALA A 30 0.43 3.75 -30.31
CA ALA A 30 1.49 2.76 -30.11
C ALA A 30 2.63 3.23 -29.19
N THR A 31 3.01 4.52 -29.24
CA THR A 31 4.05 5.07 -28.35
C THR A 31 3.59 5.17 -26.90
N GLN A 32 2.31 5.51 -26.68
CA GLN A 32 1.72 5.52 -25.34
C GLN A 32 1.62 4.11 -24.76
N PHE A 33 1.29 3.15 -25.60
CA PHE A 33 1.26 1.73 -25.24
C PHE A 33 2.65 1.20 -24.87
N ASP A 34 3.67 1.46 -25.69
CA ASP A 34 5.05 1.06 -25.38
C ASP A 34 5.58 1.69 -24.08
N ALA A 35 5.03 2.85 -23.69
CA ALA A 35 5.37 3.56 -22.46
C ALA A 35 4.51 3.14 -21.24
N GLY A 36 3.54 2.22 -21.40
CA GLY A 36 2.64 1.82 -20.32
C GLY A 36 1.70 2.95 -19.84
N THR A 37 1.39 3.92 -20.70
CA THR A 37 0.57 5.08 -20.33
C THR A 37 -0.81 4.62 -19.86
N ASP A 38 -1.27 5.20 -18.74
CA ASP A 38 -2.55 4.93 -18.08
C ASP A 38 -2.74 3.50 -17.53
N LEU A 39 -1.77 2.59 -17.69
CA LEU A 39 -1.90 1.20 -17.21
C LEU A 39 -2.14 1.13 -15.69
N GLU A 40 -1.36 1.89 -14.93
CA GLU A 40 -1.48 1.98 -13.47
C GLU A 40 -2.81 2.62 -13.03
N GLY A 41 -3.19 3.72 -13.69
CA GLY A 41 -4.46 4.39 -13.41
C GLY A 41 -5.67 3.50 -13.67
N ASN A 42 -5.62 2.68 -14.73
CA ASN A 42 -6.64 1.68 -15.02
C ASN A 42 -6.70 0.60 -13.93
N LEU A 43 -5.56 0.03 -13.53
CA LEU A 43 -5.50 -0.97 -12.47
C LEU A 43 -6.11 -0.45 -11.16
N ASP A 44 -5.68 0.73 -10.71
CA ASP A 44 -6.14 1.34 -9.47
C ASP A 44 -7.66 1.60 -9.49
N ALA A 45 -8.15 2.25 -10.55
CA ALA A 45 -9.55 2.64 -10.68
C ALA A 45 -10.47 1.43 -10.84
N GLU A 46 -10.12 0.48 -11.72
CA GLU A 46 -10.93 -0.72 -11.95
C GLU A 46 -11.04 -1.58 -10.69
N THR A 47 -9.93 -1.73 -9.96
CA THR A 47 -9.91 -2.51 -8.72
C THR A 47 -10.78 -1.86 -7.64
N LEU A 48 -10.67 -0.54 -7.46
CA LEU A 48 -11.46 0.19 -6.46
C LEU A 48 -12.96 0.14 -6.80
N ILE A 49 -13.34 0.49 -8.04
CA ILE A 49 -14.74 0.52 -8.50
C ILE A 49 -15.38 -0.87 -8.41
N ALA A 50 -14.65 -1.94 -8.73
CA ALA A 50 -15.19 -3.29 -8.72
C ALA A 50 -15.58 -3.79 -7.31
N ILE A 51 -14.97 -3.22 -6.25
CA ILE A 51 -15.16 -3.67 -4.86
C ILE A 51 -16.01 -2.67 -4.06
N ASP A 52 -15.73 -1.37 -4.16
CA ASP A 52 -16.27 -0.31 -3.30
C ASP A 52 -17.52 0.40 -3.87
N TYR A 53 -18.08 -0.10 -4.97
CA TYR A 53 -19.32 0.46 -5.53
C TYR A 53 -20.46 0.49 -4.48
N PRO A 54 -21.20 1.61 -4.31
CA PRO A 54 -21.27 2.83 -5.14
C PRO A 54 -20.48 4.05 -4.60
N THR A 55 -19.41 3.87 -3.84
CA THR A 55 -18.63 4.98 -3.28
C THR A 55 -17.93 5.79 -4.38
N PRO A 56 -18.02 7.15 -4.37
CA PRO A 56 -17.34 7.99 -5.36
C PRO A 56 -15.81 7.87 -5.30
N SER A 57 -15.15 7.82 -6.46
CA SER A 57 -13.69 7.84 -6.60
C SER A 57 -13.20 9.01 -7.46
N SER A 58 -12.00 9.53 -7.17
CA SER A 58 -11.33 10.58 -7.97
C SER A 58 -9.82 10.31 -8.08
N PRO A 59 -9.32 9.82 -9.24
CA PRO A 59 -7.89 9.61 -9.45
C PRO A 59 -7.16 10.95 -9.69
N SER A 60 -5.92 11.07 -9.20
CA SER A 60 -5.08 12.26 -9.36
C SER A 60 -3.58 11.90 -9.50
N PRO A 61 -2.80 12.54 -10.40
CA PRO A 61 -1.41 12.16 -10.69
C PRO A 61 -0.37 12.75 -9.70
N PRO A 62 0.80 12.09 -9.49
CA PRO A 62 1.85 12.55 -8.57
C PRO A 62 2.65 13.74 -9.15
N PRO A 63 3.09 14.72 -8.33
CA PRO A 63 4.12 14.51 -7.28
C PRO A 63 3.68 14.84 -5.84
N TYR A 64 4.24 14.12 -4.84
CA TYR A 64 3.75 14.07 -3.45
C TYR A 64 3.41 15.43 -2.84
N LEU A 65 4.34 16.38 -2.79
CA LEU A 65 4.06 17.68 -2.15
C LEU A 65 3.02 18.51 -2.91
N THR A 66 2.99 18.42 -4.24
CA THR A 66 1.99 19.18 -5.01
C THR A 66 0.60 18.61 -4.80
N TRP A 67 0.48 17.28 -4.84
CA TRP A 67 -0.73 16.56 -4.50
C TRP A 67 -1.16 16.85 -3.05
N LEU A 68 -0.26 16.72 -2.07
CA LEU A 68 -0.54 16.99 -0.66
C LEU A 68 -1.00 18.43 -0.43
N ASN A 69 -0.33 19.41 -1.04
CA ASN A 69 -0.73 20.81 -0.94
C ASN A 69 -2.12 21.05 -1.53
N TYR A 70 -2.44 20.41 -2.66
CA TYR A 70 -3.75 20.49 -3.27
C TYR A 70 -4.83 19.87 -2.39
N VAL A 71 -4.62 18.62 -1.95
CA VAL A 71 -5.59 17.88 -1.13
C VAL A 71 -5.81 18.58 0.20
N LEU A 72 -4.75 18.98 0.92
CA LEU A 72 -4.88 19.69 2.19
C LEU A 72 -5.64 21.02 2.06
N ALA A 73 -5.65 21.65 0.88
CA ALA A 73 -6.38 22.88 0.62
C ALA A 73 -7.87 22.65 0.32
N GLN A 74 -8.32 21.42 0.08
CA GLN A 74 -9.72 21.15 -0.21
C GLN A 74 -10.60 21.21 1.05
N PRO A 75 -11.79 21.85 0.99
CA PRO A 75 -12.72 21.89 2.10
C PRO A 75 -13.33 20.52 2.38
N ASP A 76 -13.70 19.81 1.31
CA ASP A 76 -14.28 18.47 1.34
C ASP A 76 -13.22 17.46 0.87
N LEU A 77 -13.02 16.41 1.67
CA LEU A 77 -12.01 15.38 1.42
C LEU A 77 -12.64 13.99 1.35
N PRO A 78 -12.10 13.08 0.52
CA PRO A 78 -12.48 11.67 0.56
C PRO A 78 -12.08 11.05 1.89
N GLN A 79 -12.87 10.13 2.44
CA GLN A 79 -12.58 9.49 3.74
C GLN A 79 -11.36 8.57 3.68
N THR A 80 -11.12 7.96 2.51
CA THR A 80 -10.02 7.03 2.26
C THR A 80 -9.27 7.40 0.97
N ILE A 81 -7.96 7.25 0.96
CA ILE A 81 -7.11 7.53 -0.21
C ILE A 81 -6.22 6.31 -0.48
N SER A 82 -6.25 5.82 -1.72
CA SER A 82 -5.32 4.82 -2.25
C SER A 82 -4.16 5.52 -2.94
N THR A 83 -2.93 5.03 -2.79
CA THR A 83 -1.78 5.52 -3.55
C THR A 83 -0.82 4.40 -3.92
N SER A 84 -0.57 4.28 -5.22
CA SER A 84 0.33 3.31 -5.83
C SER A 84 1.57 4.01 -6.40
N TYR A 85 2.25 4.80 -5.57
CA TYR A 85 3.44 5.57 -5.96
C TYR A 85 4.48 5.56 -4.83
N GLY A 86 5.74 5.30 -5.18
CA GLY A 86 6.84 5.11 -4.24
C GLY A 86 8.21 5.33 -4.89
N ASP A 87 9.19 5.71 -4.08
CA ASP A 87 10.62 5.77 -4.43
C ASP A 87 11.43 5.03 -3.36
N ASP A 88 12.66 4.61 -3.68
CA ASP A 88 13.61 4.16 -2.66
C ASP A 88 13.83 5.28 -1.64
N GLU A 89 13.64 5.02 -0.35
CA GLU A 89 13.66 6.04 0.71
C GLU A 89 14.95 6.87 0.67
N GLN A 90 16.09 6.21 0.42
CA GLN A 90 17.40 6.86 0.33
C GLN A 90 17.52 7.85 -0.85
N THR A 91 16.69 7.72 -1.88
CA THR A 91 16.67 8.65 -3.04
C THR A 91 15.83 9.89 -2.77
N VAL A 92 14.95 9.83 -1.77
CA VAL A 92 14.14 10.96 -1.33
C VAL A 92 14.93 11.76 -0.31
N PRO A 93 15.14 13.08 -0.49
CA PRO A 93 15.81 13.88 0.52
C PRO A 93 15.08 13.81 1.87
N TYR A 94 15.81 13.55 2.96
CA TYR A 94 15.23 13.39 4.31
C TYR A 94 14.27 14.52 4.71
N ALA A 95 14.63 15.77 4.40
CA ALA A 95 13.78 16.94 4.69
C ALA A 95 12.46 16.92 3.90
N TYR A 96 12.49 16.45 2.65
CA TYR A 96 11.29 16.28 1.81
C TYR A 96 10.41 15.14 2.37
N ALA A 97 10.99 13.98 2.65
CA ALA A 97 10.28 12.83 3.22
C ALA A 97 9.60 13.21 4.55
N THR A 98 10.31 13.93 5.41
CA THR A 98 9.79 14.42 6.69
C THR A 98 8.62 15.39 6.50
N LEU A 99 8.74 16.35 5.58
CA LEU A 99 7.68 17.31 5.29
C LEU A 99 6.42 16.61 4.75
N ALA A 100 6.57 15.74 3.75
CA ALA A 100 5.47 14.97 3.20
C ALA A 100 4.82 14.08 4.27
N CYS A 101 5.62 13.44 5.13
CA CYS A 101 5.12 12.62 6.23
C CYS A 101 4.35 13.44 7.28
N GLN A 102 4.77 14.67 7.58
CA GLN A 102 4.00 15.61 8.41
C GLN A 102 2.69 16.06 7.76
N GLN A 103 2.62 16.12 6.42
CA GLN A 103 1.40 16.42 5.70
C GLN A 103 0.44 15.21 5.65
N PHE A 104 0.95 13.98 5.54
CA PHE A 104 0.14 12.78 5.76
C PHE A 104 -0.47 12.76 7.17
N ALA A 105 0.31 13.15 8.19
CA ALA A 105 -0.21 13.30 9.56
C ALA A 105 -1.33 14.34 9.66
N GLN A 106 -1.27 15.44 8.90
CA GLN A 106 -2.34 16.45 8.85
C GLN A 106 -3.61 15.89 8.21
N LEU A 107 -3.50 15.09 7.15
CA LEU A 107 -4.65 14.38 6.58
C LEU A 107 -5.24 13.38 7.58
N GLY A 108 -4.40 12.59 8.25
CA GLY A 108 -4.84 11.70 9.33
C GLY A 108 -5.56 12.44 10.46
N ALA A 109 -5.08 13.63 10.84
CA ALA A 109 -5.75 14.50 11.83
C ALA A 109 -7.09 15.07 11.35
N ARG A 110 -7.31 15.15 10.03
CA ARG A 110 -8.61 15.47 9.42
C ARG A 110 -9.53 14.26 9.29
N GLY A 111 -9.14 13.10 9.82
CA GLY A 111 -9.94 11.87 9.82
C GLY A 111 -9.85 11.08 8.52
N ILE A 112 -8.80 11.29 7.73
CA ILE A 112 -8.60 10.61 6.44
C ILE A 112 -7.71 9.38 6.62
N THR A 113 -8.12 8.27 6.05
CA THR A 113 -7.34 7.03 5.99
C THR A 113 -6.47 7.03 4.74
N LEU A 114 -5.14 6.95 4.90
CA LEU A 114 -4.19 6.92 3.79
C LEU A 114 -3.58 5.53 3.65
N LEU A 115 -3.77 4.87 2.50
CA LEU A 115 -3.16 3.58 2.20
C LEU A 115 -2.16 3.71 1.05
N PHE A 116 -0.96 3.19 1.25
CA PHE A 116 0.13 3.22 0.27
C PHE A 116 0.62 1.81 -0.06
N ALA A 117 0.84 1.57 -1.35
CA ALA A 117 1.51 0.37 -1.83
C ALA A 117 2.90 0.24 -1.20
N SER A 118 3.26 -0.97 -0.79
CA SER A 118 4.51 -1.23 -0.08
C SER A 118 5.73 -1.36 -1.01
N GLY A 119 5.50 -1.54 -2.31
CA GLY A 119 6.51 -1.70 -3.35
C GLY A 119 6.47 -3.10 -3.99
N ASP A 120 7.18 -3.29 -5.09
CA ASP A 120 7.09 -4.50 -5.93
C ASP A 120 8.43 -5.24 -6.08
N SER A 121 9.38 -4.97 -5.18
CA SER A 121 10.74 -5.51 -5.24
C SER A 121 11.23 -6.16 -3.95
N GLY A 122 10.33 -6.62 -3.08
CA GLY A 122 10.76 -7.26 -1.82
C GLY A 122 11.53 -6.30 -0.92
N VAL A 123 12.64 -6.79 -0.38
CA VAL A 123 13.64 -5.98 0.33
C VAL A 123 14.50 -5.05 -0.56
N GLY A 124 14.28 -5.06 -1.87
CA GLY A 124 14.93 -4.21 -2.86
C GLY A 124 15.24 -4.95 -4.17
N PRO A 125 15.43 -4.21 -5.28
CA PRO A 125 15.66 -4.82 -6.59
C PRO A 125 17.00 -5.57 -6.67
N THR A 126 17.01 -6.65 -7.44
CA THR A 126 18.21 -7.47 -7.66
C THR A 126 19.36 -6.62 -8.20
N GLY A 127 20.50 -6.62 -7.49
CA GLY A 127 21.71 -5.92 -7.91
C GLY A 127 21.78 -4.43 -7.56
N ALA A 128 20.76 -3.86 -6.89
CA ALA A 128 20.75 -2.42 -6.53
C ALA A 128 20.79 -2.14 -5.02
N CYS A 129 20.82 -3.18 -4.17
CA CYS A 129 20.77 -3.08 -2.71
C CYS A 129 22.06 -2.56 -2.06
N LEU A 130 22.37 -1.31 -2.36
CA LEU A 130 23.55 -0.57 -1.92
C LEU A 130 23.15 0.81 -1.39
N SER A 131 23.87 1.27 -0.38
CA SER A 131 23.76 2.64 0.10
C SER A 131 24.20 3.63 -0.98
N ASN A 132 23.46 4.74 -1.10
CA ASN A 132 23.78 5.85 -2.01
C ASN A 132 24.62 6.96 -1.35
N ASP A 133 25.17 6.72 -0.15
CA ASP A 133 25.99 7.65 0.62
C ASP A 133 27.47 7.71 0.17
N GLY A 134 27.78 7.10 -0.99
CA GLY A 134 29.12 6.99 -1.54
C GLY A 134 29.96 5.85 -0.96
N LYS A 135 29.41 5.04 -0.03
CA LYS A 135 30.11 3.87 0.53
C LYS A 135 29.76 2.55 -0.13
N ASN A 136 28.65 2.49 -0.89
CA ASN A 136 28.13 1.25 -1.48
C ASN A 136 28.01 0.12 -0.46
N THR A 137 27.49 0.42 0.73
CA THR A 137 27.27 -0.58 1.77
C THR A 137 26.07 -1.44 1.37
N THR A 138 26.22 -2.76 1.38
CA THR A 138 25.10 -3.68 1.10
C THR A 138 24.03 -3.53 2.19
N MET A 139 22.81 -3.25 1.78
CA MET A 139 21.66 -3.05 2.67
C MET A 139 20.35 -3.24 1.91
N PHE A 140 19.29 -3.60 2.63
CA PHE A 140 17.93 -3.56 2.12
C PHE A 140 17.47 -2.11 1.90
N LEU A 141 16.57 -1.92 0.93
CA LEU A 141 16.14 -0.61 0.47
C LEU A 141 14.67 -0.39 0.86
N PRO A 142 14.40 0.28 2.00
CA PRO A 142 13.03 0.67 2.31
C PRO A 142 12.53 1.71 1.30
N SER A 143 11.22 1.74 1.07
CA SER A 143 10.56 2.67 0.14
C SER A 143 9.83 3.78 0.89
N PHE A 144 9.74 4.95 0.28
CA PHE A 144 8.93 6.09 0.73
C PHE A 144 7.81 6.33 -0.30
N PRO A 145 6.54 6.56 0.10
CA PRO A 145 6.05 6.84 1.46
C PRO A 145 5.71 5.65 2.34
N ALA A 146 5.84 4.41 1.88
CA ALA A 146 5.57 3.21 2.66
C ALA A 146 6.23 3.24 4.06
N SER A 147 7.44 3.76 4.16
CA SER A 147 8.17 3.91 5.42
C SER A 147 7.64 4.98 6.39
N CYS A 148 6.73 5.86 5.96
CA CYS A 148 6.17 6.91 6.82
C CYS A 148 5.21 6.33 7.87
N PRO A 149 5.35 6.66 9.17
CA PRO A 149 4.49 6.13 10.24
C PRO A 149 3.04 6.65 10.25
N TYR A 150 2.68 7.59 9.38
CA TYR A 150 1.34 8.19 9.31
C TYR A 150 0.48 7.67 8.14
N VAL A 151 0.98 6.67 7.39
CA VAL A 151 0.22 5.97 6.37
C VAL A 151 0.09 4.50 6.73
N THR A 152 -0.98 3.86 6.27
CA THR A 152 -1.12 2.40 6.33
C THR A 152 -0.50 1.81 5.07
N THR A 153 0.51 0.97 5.23
CA THR A 153 1.22 0.36 4.11
C THR A 153 0.65 -1.01 3.80
N VAL A 154 0.37 -1.27 2.53
CA VAL A 154 -0.30 -2.48 2.05
C VAL A 154 0.67 -3.32 1.23
N GLY A 155 0.99 -4.51 1.75
CA GLY A 155 1.70 -5.56 1.02
C GLY A 155 0.77 -6.42 0.18
N ALA A 156 1.36 -7.34 -0.59
CA ALA A 156 0.63 -8.22 -1.49
C ALA A 156 0.71 -9.69 -1.08
N THR A 157 -0.41 -10.38 -1.20
CA THR A 157 -0.54 -11.84 -1.06
C THR A 157 -1.01 -12.48 -2.36
N LYS A 158 -0.87 -13.81 -2.43
CA LYS A 158 -1.40 -14.65 -3.52
C LYS A 158 -1.94 -15.95 -2.97
N ASN A 159 -2.73 -16.65 -3.79
CA ASN A 159 -3.43 -17.89 -3.45
C ASN A 159 -4.44 -17.70 -2.30
N PHE A 160 -5.11 -18.78 -1.89
CA PHE A 160 -6.16 -18.73 -0.86
C PHE A 160 -6.05 -19.82 0.20
N ALA A 161 -5.43 -20.96 -0.11
CA ALA A 161 -5.34 -22.12 0.78
C ALA A 161 -4.14 -23.02 0.42
N PRO A 162 -2.92 -22.71 0.89
CA PRO A 162 -2.58 -21.56 1.74
C PRO A 162 -2.57 -20.24 0.95
N GLU A 163 -2.94 -19.15 1.64
CA GLU A 163 -2.59 -17.78 1.21
C GLU A 163 -1.13 -17.54 1.64
N VAL A 164 -0.32 -16.96 0.75
CA VAL A 164 1.12 -16.77 0.93
C VAL A 164 1.55 -15.39 0.46
N ALA A 165 2.70 -14.90 0.92
CA ALA A 165 3.30 -13.67 0.42
C ALA A 165 3.44 -13.70 -1.11
N ALA A 166 3.11 -12.59 -1.78
CA ALA A 166 3.12 -12.54 -3.23
C ALA A 166 4.55 -12.45 -3.78
N PHE A 167 4.85 -13.34 -4.72
CA PHE A 167 6.10 -13.39 -5.46
C PHE A 167 5.84 -13.99 -6.84
N ASP A 168 6.28 -13.35 -7.92
CA ASP A 168 6.27 -13.93 -9.27
C ASP A 168 7.67 -13.84 -9.91
N PRO A 169 8.38 -14.96 -10.07
CA PRO A 169 9.66 -14.96 -10.76
C PRO A 169 9.55 -14.65 -12.26
N ALA A 170 8.35 -14.69 -12.87
CA ALA A 170 8.16 -14.41 -14.28
C ALA A 170 8.36 -12.93 -14.64
N ASN A 171 8.10 -12.02 -13.70
CA ASN A 171 8.27 -10.57 -13.85
C ASN A 171 9.13 -9.95 -12.73
N ASN A 172 9.69 -10.78 -11.83
CA ASN A 172 10.44 -10.37 -10.64
C ASN A 172 9.62 -9.56 -9.62
N PHE A 173 8.30 -9.70 -9.63
CA PHE A 173 7.44 -9.13 -8.60
C PHE A 173 7.70 -9.82 -7.25
N ALA A 174 7.89 -9.03 -6.21
CA ALA A 174 7.77 -9.45 -4.82
C ALA A 174 7.06 -8.33 -4.06
N SER A 175 6.11 -8.67 -3.18
CA SER A 175 5.55 -7.69 -2.22
C SER A 175 6.68 -6.90 -1.57
N GLY A 176 6.59 -5.58 -1.41
CA GLY A 176 7.71 -4.73 -1.00
C GLY A 176 7.70 -4.47 0.50
N GLU A 177 8.85 -4.59 1.18
CA GLU A 177 8.85 -4.56 2.64
C GLU A 177 10.12 -3.99 3.27
N GLY A 178 10.07 -3.70 4.57
CA GLY A 178 11.28 -3.54 5.35
C GLY A 178 11.17 -2.57 6.51
N PHE A 179 12.32 -2.00 6.85
CA PHE A 179 12.50 -1.10 7.99
C PHE A 179 13.07 0.22 7.52
N SER A 180 12.41 1.31 7.85
CA SER A 180 12.84 2.67 7.53
C SER A 180 14.23 2.99 8.08
N ASN A 181 15.05 3.67 7.28
CA ASN A 181 16.28 4.32 7.72
C ASN A 181 16.04 5.76 8.21
N TYR A 182 14.93 6.39 7.83
CA TYR A 182 14.59 7.77 8.18
C TYR A 182 13.71 7.90 9.42
N PHE A 183 12.68 7.06 9.53
CA PHE A 183 11.63 7.20 10.52
C PHE A 183 11.80 6.14 11.63
N PRO A 184 11.87 6.57 12.90
CA PRO A 184 11.97 5.64 14.01
C PRO A 184 10.69 4.80 14.11
N ARG A 185 10.81 3.62 14.73
CA ARG A 185 9.67 2.77 15.03
C ARG A 185 8.61 3.57 15.82
N PRO A 186 7.36 3.63 15.33
CA PRO A 186 6.29 4.31 16.04
C PRO A 186 5.85 3.50 17.28
N ALA A 187 5.38 4.18 18.31
CA ALA A 187 5.02 3.55 19.59
C ALA A 187 3.94 2.46 19.48
N TYR A 188 3.05 2.54 18.48
CA TYR A 188 2.03 1.51 18.24
C TYR A 188 2.63 0.17 17.76
N GLN A 189 3.87 0.17 17.24
CA GLN A 189 4.60 -1.01 16.78
C GLN A 189 5.53 -1.62 17.84
N ASP A 190 5.88 -0.87 18.89
CA ASP A 190 6.79 -1.32 19.95
C ASP A 190 6.38 -2.66 20.61
N PRO A 191 5.08 -2.98 20.78
CA PRO A 191 4.71 -4.27 21.37
C PRO A 191 4.90 -5.50 20.48
N TYR A 192 5.22 -5.36 19.18
CA TYR A 192 5.18 -6.48 18.22
C TYR A 192 6.44 -6.61 17.38
N VAL A 193 6.95 -5.48 16.85
CA VAL A 193 8.13 -5.48 15.97
C VAL A 193 9.38 -6.07 16.64
N PRO A 194 9.66 -5.88 17.95
CA PRO A 194 10.79 -6.52 18.60
C PRO A 194 10.75 -8.05 18.58
N ASP A 195 9.56 -8.67 18.60
CA ASP A 195 9.42 -10.13 18.57
C ASP A 195 9.80 -10.67 17.19
N PHE A 196 9.34 -10.01 16.11
CA PHE A 196 9.78 -10.31 14.74
C PHE A 196 11.29 -10.12 14.56
N ILE A 197 11.86 -9.03 15.07
CA ILE A 197 13.32 -8.82 15.01
C ILE A 197 14.08 -9.93 15.75
N ALA A 198 13.55 -10.39 16.88
CA ALA A 198 14.15 -11.46 17.67
C ALA A 198 14.09 -12.82 16.96
N SER A 199 13.01 -13.11 16.23
CA SER A 199 12.84 -14.37 15.48
C SER A 199 13.88 -14.52 14.34
N LEU A 200 14.29 -13.41 13.72
CA LEU A 200 15.32 -13.39 12.67
C LEU A 200 16.68 -13.88 13.19
N GLY A 201 16.98 -13.70 14.48
CA GLY A 201 18.24 -14.09 15.10
C GLY A 201 19.45 -13.39 14.47
N SER A 202 20.29 -14.15 13.75
CA SER A 202 21.44 -13.60 13.02
C SER A 202 21.18 -13.31 11.55
N GLN A 203 19.99 -13.62 11.04
CA GLN A 203 19.65 -13.36 9.66
C GLN A 203 19.59 -11.85 9.39
N PHE A 204 20.10 -11.44 8.24
CA PHE A 204 20.07 -10.06 7.75
C PHE A 204 20.71 -9.01 8.67
N GLN A 205 21.55 -9.43 9.63
CA GLN A 205 22.27 -8.50 10.50
C GLN A 205 23.10 -7.50 9.68
N GLY A 206 22.89 -6.22 9.94
CA GLY A 206 23.56 -5.12 9.22
C GLY A 206 22.93 -4.75 7.88
N LEU A 207 21.90 -5.47 7.42
CA LEU A 207 21.19 -5.15 6.17
C LEU A 207 19.99 -4.23 6.38
N TYR A 208 19.48 -4.07 7.60
CA TYR A 208 18.31 -3.25 7.89
C TYR A 208 18.43 -2.47 9.20
N ASN A 209 17.66 -1.40 9.35
CA ASN A 209 17.58 -0.62 10.57
C ASN A 209 16.54 -1.17 11.55
N ALA A 210 16.97 -2.02 12.49
CA ALA A 210 16.10 -2.62 13.51
C ALA A 210 15.37 -1.63 14.44
N SER A 211 15.73 -0.34 14.43
CA SER A 211 15.05 0.72 15.19
C SER A 211 14.05 1.52 14.36
N GLY A 212 13.92 1.23 13.05
CA GLY A 212 13.04 1.94 12.14
C GLY A 212 11.58 1.47 12.17
N ARG A 213 10.68 2.26 11.58
CA ARG A 213 9.30 1.84 11.24
C ARG A 213 9.37 0.60 10.35
N GLY A 214 8.80 -0.51 10.81
CA GLY A 214 8.68 -1.74 10.03
C GLY A 214 7.40 -1.73 9.20
N TYR A 215 7.40 -2.22 7.97
CA TYR A 215 6.23 -2.27 7.08
C TYR A 215 6.27 -3.54 6.20
N PRO A 216 5.13 -3.98 5.63
CA PRO A 216 3.80 -3.36 5.61
C PRO A 216 3.04 -3.42 6.95
N ASP A 217 1.90 -2.71 7.03
CA ASP A 217 0.98 -2.79 8.18
C ASP A 217 -0.05 -3.91 8.00
N ILE A 218 -0.53 -4.09 6.76
CA ILE A 218 -1.51 -5.09 6.33
C ILE A 218 -1.13 -5.60 4.94
N ALA A 219 -1.83 -6.62 4.43
CA ALA A 219 -1.71 -7.05 3.05
C ALA A 219 -3.09 -7.34 2.41
N ALA A 220 -3.11 -7.45 1.09
CA ALA A 220 -4.25 -7.94 0.33
C ALA A 220 -3.79 -8.67 -0.93
N GLN A 221 -4.69 -9.35 -1.65
CA GLN A 221 -4.33 -10.01 -2.90
C GLN A 221 -3.76 -9.00 -3.89
N GLY A 222 -2.61 -9.32 -4.50
CA GLY A 222 -1.93 -8.47 -5.48
C GLY A 222 -1.37 -9.24 -6.68
N PHE A 223 -1.89 -10.46 -6.93
CA PHE A 223 -1.36 -11.38 -7.92
C PHE A 223 -2.41 -11.76 -8.96
N ARG A 224 -2.03 -11.63 -10.24
CA ARG A 224 -2.82 -11.93 -11.44
C ARG A 224 -4.17 -11.22 -11.50
N PHE A 225 -4.14 -9.91 -11.27
CA PHE A 225 -5.30 -9.04 -11.42
C PHE A 225 -5.61 -8.83 -12.90
N LEU A 226 -6.84 -9.15 -13.29
CA LEU A 226 -7.35 -8.88 -14.64
C LEU A 226 -7.67 -7.38 -14.74
N THR A 227 -7.05 -6.70 -15.69
CA THR A 227 -7.22 -5.25 -15.91
C THR A 227 -7.55 -5.00 -17.38
N VAL A 228 -8.49 -4.10 -17.65
CA VAL A 228 -8.84 -3.71 -19.02
C VAL A 228 -8.04 -2.48 -19.43
N TRP A 229 -6.97 -2.70 -20.20
CA TRP A 229 -6.13 -1.63 -20.70
C TRP A 229 -6.24 -1.50 -22.22
N ASP A 230 -6.58 -0.29 -22.68
CA ASP A 230 -6.79 0.04 -24.10
C ASP A 230 -7.80 -0.89 -24.82
N GLY A 231 -8.84 -1.32 -24.10
CA GLY A 231 -9.88 -2.23 -24.61
C GLY A 231 -9.45 -3.71 -24.69
N GLY A 232 -8.23 -4.05 -24.27
CA GLY A 232 -7.74 -5.42 -24.10
C GLY A 232 -7.67 -5.83 -22.63
N VAL A 233 -7.70 -7.13 -22.35
CA VAL A 233 -7.49 -7.65 -20.99
C VAL A 233 -6.01 -7.99 -20.81
N VAL A 234 -5.39 -7.40 -19.80
CA VAL A 234 -4.04 -7.73 -19.33
C VAL A 234 -4.10 -8.33 -17.93
N VAL A 235 -3.02 -9.02 -17.56
CA VAL A 235 -2.87 -9.64 -16.23
C VAL A 235 -1.70 -8.96 -15.55
N LEU A 236 -1.94 -8.32 -14.42
CA LEU A 236 -0.96 -7.55 -13.67
C LEU A 236 -0.72 -8.17 -12.30
N ASP A 237 0.51 -8.03 -11.81
CA ASP A 237 0.89 -8.27 -10.43
C ASP A 237 1.40 -6.95 -9.86
N GLY A 238 1.19 -6.72 -8.56
CA GLY A 238 1.71 -5.54 -7.89
C GLY A 238 0.98 -5.23 -6.58
N THR A 239 1.69 -4.57 -5.67
CA THR A 239 1.09 -3.96 -4.49
C THR A 239 0.13 -2.83 -4.85
N SER A 240 0.28 -2.26 -6.05
CA SER A 240 -0.70 -1.43 -6.75
C SER A 240 -2.09 -2.06 -6.91
N ALA A 241 -2.20 -3.39 -7.01
CA ALA A 241 -3.49 -4.07 -7.03
C ALA A 241 -4.02 -4.32 -5.60
N SER A 242 -3.12 -4.61 -4.67
CA SER A 242 -3.48 -4.90 -3.27
C SER A 242 -3.97 -3.66 -2.51
N THR A 243 -3.41 -2.49 -2.79
CA THR A 243 -3.73 -1.22 -2.12
C THR A 243 -5.17 -0.77 -2.35
N PRO A 244 -5.67 -0.61 -3.60
CA PRO A 244 -7.07 -0.30 -3.86
C PRO A 244 -8.01 -1.41 -3.37
N THR A 245 -7.58 -2.68 -3.38
CA THR A 245 -8.34 -3.78 -2.76
C THR A 245 -8.55 -3.55 -1.26
N ALA A 246 -7.50 -3.19 -0.53
CA ALA A 246 -7.58 -2.89 0.90
C ALA A 246 -8.36 -1.59 1.17
N VAL A 247 -8.17 -0.54 0.37
CA VAL A 247 -8.91 0.73 0.48
C VAL A 247 -10.40 0.51 0.30
N ALA A 248 -10.82 -0.28 -0.68
CA ALA A 248 -12.23 -0.60 -0.88
C ALA A 248 -12.86 -1.24 0.37
N LEU A 249 -12.14 -2.15 1.04
CA LEU A 249 -12.63 -2.76 2.27
C LEU A 249 -12.71 -1.76 3.43
N VAL A 250 -11.74 -0.84 3.54
CA VAL A 250 -11.77 0.24 4.54
C VAL A 250 -12.96 1.16 4.29
N SER A 251 -13.17 1.57 3.05
CA SER A 251 -14.25 2.46 2.64
C SER A 251 -15.63 1.87 2.94
N LEU A 252 -15.85 0.59 2.64
CA LEU A 252 -17.08 -0.13 3.03
C LEU A 252 -17.29 -0.20 4.54
N VAL A 253 -16.21 -0.27 5.33
CA VAL A 253 -16.30 -0.23 6.79
C VAL A 253 -16.63 1.18 7.28
N ASP A 254 -16.01 2.21 6.69
CA ASP A 254 -16.32 3.61 6.98
C ASP A 254 -17.77 3.95 6.62
N ASP A 255 -18.29 3.47 5.49
CA ASP A 255 -19.70 3.62 5.11
C ASP A 255 -20.63 3.00 6.17
N ALA A 256 -20.36 1.77 6.60
CA ALA A 256 -21.17 1.12 7.64
C ALA A 256 -21.07 1.84 9.00
N LEU A 257 -19.90 2.39 9.36
CA LEU A 257 -19.74 3.21 10.55
C LEU A 257 -20.58 4.49 10.46
N LEU A 258 -20.51 5.20 9.33
CA LEU A 258 -21.27 6.41 9.07
C LEU A 258 -22.78 6.15 9.08
N ALA A 259 -23.24 5.05 8.46
CA ALA A 259 -24.64 4.62 8.48
C ALA A 259 -25.14 4.32 9.90
N ALA A 260 -24.26 3.88 10.80
CA ALA A 260 -24.54 3.68 12.21
C ALA A 260 -24.35 4.95 13.08
N GLY A 261 -24.10 6.12 12.47
CA GLY A 261 -23.87 7.38 13.17
C GLY A 261 -22.54 7.45 13.92
N ARG A 262 -21.56 6.64 13.51
CA ARG A 262 -20.20 6.59 14.08
C ARG A 262 -19.22 7.33 13.17
N ALA A 263 -18.09 7.74 13.75
CA ALA A 263 -17.00 8.33 12.99
C ALA A 263 -16.29 7.26 12.14
N PRO A 264 -15.74 7.62 10.97
CA PRO A 264 -14.88 6.76 10.18
C PRO A 264 -13.57 6.44 10.92
N LEU A 265 -12.82 5.47 10.43
CA LEU A 265 -11.58 4.97 11.04
C LEU A 265 -10.46 6.03 11.05
N GLY A 266 -10.30 6.79 9.97
CA GLY A 266 -9.27 7.82 9.84
C GLY A 266 -7.85 7.27 9.93
N TRP A 267 -6.97 7.88 10.73
CA TRP A 267 -5.60 7.36 10.90
C TRP A 267 -5.61 5.97 11.56
N LEU A 268 -5.48 4.94 10.71
CA LEU A 268 -5.80 3.56 11.04
C LEU A 268 -4.77 2.87 11.93
N ASN A 269 -3.48 3.14 11.76
CA ASN A 269 -2.40 2.34 12.37
C ASN A 269 -2.50 2.19 13.90
N PRO A 270 -2.72 3.26 14.70
CA PRO A 270 -2.87 3.09 16.16
C PRO A 270 -4.03 2.17 16.55
N TRP A 271 -5.17 2.28 15.86
CA TRP A 271 -6.31 1.41 16.11
C TRP A 271 -6.03 -0.03 15.65
N LEU A 272 -5.42 -0.19 14.48
CA LEU A 272 -5.03 -1.48 13.89
C LEU A 272 -4.15 -2.28 14.86
N TYR A 273 -3.03 -1.70 15.30
CA TYR A 273 -2.09 -2.38 16.20
C TYR A 273 -2.64 -2.56 17.63
N GLY A 274 -3.58 -1.71 18.06
CA GLY A 274 -4.25 -1.83 19.35
C GLY A 274 -5.34 -2.91 19.35
N VAL A 275 -6.40 -2.65 18.60
CA VAL A 275 -7.68 -3.38 18.62
C VAL A 275 -7.88 -4.19 17.33
N GLY A 276 -7.55 -3.61 16.17
CA GLY A 276 -7.90 -4.12 14.85
C GLY A 276 -7.22 -5.44 14.44
N LYS A 277 -6.03 -5.73 15.00
CA LYS A 277 -5.17 -6.86 14.59
C LYS A 277 -5.82 -8.24 14.60
N GLY A 278 -6.88 -8.46 15.38
CA GLY A 278 -7.62 -9.73 15.37
C GLY A 278 -8.52 -9.93 14.15
N GLY A 279 -8.62 -8.94 13.27
CA GLY A 279 -9.51 -8.92 12.11
C GLY A 279 -8.92 -9.51 10.83
N PHE A 280 -7.75 -10.12 10.90
CA PHE A 280 -6.93 -10.50 9.76
C PHE A 280 -6.66 -12.00 9.71
N THR A 281 -6.49 -12.53 8.50
CA THR A 281 -5.86 -13.83 8.25
C THR A 281 -4.36 -13.62 8.30
N ASP A 282 -3.72 -14.25 9.27
CA ASP A 282 -2.27 -14.26 9.44
C ASP A 282 -1.62 -15.09 8.31
N VAL A 283 -0.69 -14.49 7.58
CA VAL A 283 -0.02 -15.09 6.42
C VAL A 283 1.39 -15.48 6.84
N VAL A 284 1.61 -16.79 7.01
CA VAL A 284 2.84 -17.32 7.64
C VAL A 284 3.76 -18.06 6.66
N GLU A 285 3.52 -17.88 5.36
CA GLU A 285 4.25 -18.57 4.30
C GLU A 285 4.72 -17.57 3.22
N GLY A 286 5.96 -17.75 2.77
CA GLY A 286 6.60 -16.91 1.77
C GLY A 286 7.64 -15.96 2.39
N SER A 287 8.22 -15.10 1.55
CA SER A 287 9.24 -14.16 1.97
C SER A 287 9.32 -12.96 1.04
N ALA A 288 9.90 -11.90 1.57
CA ALA A 288 10.24 -10.62 0.95
C ALA A 288 11.38 -10.72 -0.08
N VAL A 289 11.27 -11.61 -1.06
CA VAL A 289 12.36 -11.96 -2.00
C VAL A 289 12.88 -10.71 -2.71
N GLY A 290 14.18 -10.45 -2.58
CA GLY A 290 14.81 -9.25 -3.13
C GLY A 290 16.32 -9.25 -2.91
N CYS A 291 17.02 -8.27 -3.49
CA CYS A 291 18.47 -8.11 -3.37
C CYS A 291 19.31 -9.34 -3.76
N GLY A 292 18.74 -10.28 -4.54
CA GLY A 292 19.38 -11.56 -4.87
C GLY A 292 19.37 -12.60 -3.75
N GLY A 293 18.55 -12.42 -2.71
CA GLY A 293 18.38 -13.35 -1.58
C GLY A 293 16.91 -13.57 -1.20
N GLU A 294 16.69 -14.30 -0.10
CA GLU A 294 15.35 -14.71 0.33
C GLU A 294 14.53 -13.56 0.97
N GLY A 295 15.21 -12.57 1.55
CA GLY A 295 14.58 -11.47 2.28
C GLY A 295 13.93 -11.90 3.60
N PHE A 296 13.20 -10.99 4.24
CA PHE A 296 12.44 -11.27 5.44
C PHE A 296 11.41 -12.40 5.24
N PRO A 297 11.28 -13.35 6.19
CA PRO A 297 10.27 -14.41 6.13
C PRO A 297 8.91 -13.91 6.62
N ALA A 298 7.83 -14.43 6.04
CA ALA A 298 6.50 -14.32 6.62
C ALA A 298 6.37 -15.31 7.78
N GLU A 299 5.80 -14.90 8.90
CA GLU A 299 5.72 -15.72 10.12
C GLU A 299 4.53 -15.31 11.00
N GLY A 300 4.21 -16.13 12.00
CA GLY A 300 3.03 -15.89 12.83
C GLY A 300 3.08 -14.57 13.60
N GLY A 301 2.03 -13.76 13.48
CA GLY A 301 1.89 -12.48 14.15
C GLY A 301 2.01 -11.30 13.17
N TRP A 302 2.64 -10.22 13.61
CA TRP A 302 3.04 -9.16 12.67
C TRP A 302 4.41 -9.53 12.11
N ASP A 303 4.54 -9.50 10.78
CA ASP A 303 5.81 -9.67 10.10
C ASP A 303 6.11 -8.53 9.11
N ALA A 304 7.38 -8.39 8.73
CA ALA A 304 7.81 -7.44 7.71
C ALA A 304 7.68 -8.02 6.30
N VAL A 305 6.60 -8.75 6.01
CA VAL A 305 6.24 -9.32 4.69
C VAL A 305 4.79 -8.94 4.32
N THR A 306 3.86 -9.23 5.24
CA THR A 306 2.42 -9.07 5.09
C THR A 306 1.77 -8.27 6.22
N GLY A 307 2.56 -7.82 7.20
CA GLY A 307 2.07 -7.05 8.32
C GLY A 307 1.18 -7.91 9.21
N TRP A 308 -0.04 -7.46 9.51
CA TRP A 308 -1.04 -8.29 10.19
C TRP A 308 -1.75 -9.30 9.27
N GLY A 309 -1.43 -9.32 7.97
CA GLY A 309 -2.03 -10.19 6.98
C GLY A 309 -3.26 -9.59 6.29
N THR A 310 -4.19 -10.43 5.84
CA THR A 310 -5.30 -9.99 4.96
C THR A 310 -6.61 -9.77 5.71
N PRO A 311 -7.34 -8.66 5.45
CA PRO A 311 -8.57 -8.35 6.18
C PRO A 311 -9.70 -9.34 5.86
N VAL A 312 -10.26 -10.01 6.88
CA VAL A 312 -11.35 -11.00 6.71
C VAL A 312 -12.57 -10.79 7.60
N SER A 313 -12.46 -9.98 8.66
CA SER A 313 -13.55 -9.84 9.65
C SER A 313 -13.68 -8.44 10.27
N TRP A 314 -13.27 -7.39 9.54
CA TRP A 314 -13.27 -6.02 10.07
C TRP A 314 -14.62 -5.56 10.63
N PHE A 315 -15.76 -5.91 10.00
CA PHE A 315 -17.09 -5.57 10.52
C PHE A 315 -17.33 -6.07 11.95
N SER A 316 -16.90 -7.31 12.24
CA SER A 316 -16.99 -7.91 13.58
C SER A 316 -16.06 -7.19 14.58
N VAL A 317 -14.88 -6.77 14.12
CA VAL A 317 -13.85 -6.14 14.97
C VAL A 317 -14.15 -4.68 15.28
N VAL A 318 -14.79 -3.94 14.36
CA VAL A 318 -15.24 -2.57 14.63
C VAL A 318 -16.50 -2.53 15.52
N GLY A 319 -17.02 -3.68 15.97
CA GLY A 319 -18.21 -3.79 16.81
C GLY A 319 -19.52 -3.67 16.02
N GLY A 320 -19.50 -3.98 14.73
CA GLY A 320 -20.68 -4.04 13.88
C GLY A 320 -21.36 -5.40 14.01
N GLY A 321 -22.37 -5.49 14.87
CA GLY A 321 -23.44 -6.47 14.69
C GLY A 321 -24.34 -5.97 13.56
N PHE A 322 -24.05 -6.38 12.33
CA PHE A 322 -24.92 -6.19 11.17
C PHE A 322 -25.39 -7.55 10.66
#